data_AF-A0A449BKY1-F1
#
_entry.id   AF-A0A449BKY1-F1
#
_cell.length_a   1.000
_cell.length_b   1.000
_cell.length_c   1.000
_cell.angle_alpha   90.00
_cell.angle_beta   90.00
_cell.angle_gamma   90.00
#
_symmetry.space_group_name_H-M   'P 1'
#
loop_
_entity.id
_entity.type
_entity.pdbx_description
1 polymer ?
#
loop_
_entity_poly.entity_id
_entity_poly.type
_entity_poly.pdbx_seq_one_letter_code
_entity_poly.pdbx_strand_id
1 'polypeptide(L)'
;MSEFKGKALDLFVWNIILSIASGFFLVPLAFVLPKYLKWFFSQIMIDDSQLEFIEDGPAWEILIWILFATVTFGIGAPFAYKKMLKWVYNRVRVVGENDGLCDFTGTAWDLLANALIFALGWMFFIIPAAWTFIIFYKYMHSSTVINGRSLIFDTEAPWFGVIGWIFFGVITLGIGSWYAQKKIYQYIYQNTHFSVDYYVSEEELVI
;
A
#
# COMPACT_ATOMS: atom_id res chain seq x y z
N MET A 1 -5.62 -13.51 13.69
CA MET A 1 -5.23 -13.98 12.35
C MET A 1 -5.25 -12.80 11.38
N SER A 2 -4.18 -12.62 10.60
CA SER A 2 -4.10 -11.57 9.59
C SER A 2 -4.44 -12.12 8.20
N GLU A 3 -5.33 -11.44 7.47
CA GLU A 3 -5.74 -11.88 6.14
C GLU A 3 -6.38 -10.77 5.29
N PHE A 4 -6.37 -11.00 3.97
CA PHE A 4 -7.13 -10.20 3.00
C PHE A 4 -8.34 -10.99 2.47
N LYS A 5 -9.55 -10.48 2.71
CA LYS A 5 -10.83 -11.12 2.38
C LYS A 5 -11.38 -10.74 1.00
N GLY A 6 -10.77 -9.78 0.31
CA GLY A 6 -11.28 -9.24 -0.95
C GLY A 6 -11.38 -10.28 -2.06
N LYS A 7 -12.45 -10.17 -2.87
CA LYS A 7 -12.66 -11.03 -4.04
C LYS A 7 -11.81 -10.54 -5.22
N ALA A 8 -11.36 -11.48 -6.04
CA ALA A 8 -10.54 -11.15 -7.21
C ALA A 8 -11.34 -10.34 -8.27
N LEU A 9 -12.64 -10.63 -8.39
CA LEU A 9 -13.53 -9.88 -9.29
C LEU A 9 -13.70 -8.43 -8.83
N ASP A 10 -13.83 -8.20 -7.53
CA ASP A 10 -13.96 -6.85 -6.98
C ASP A 10 -12.68 -6.03 -7.24
N LEU A 11 -11.49 -6.64 -7.05
CA LEU A 11 -10.21 -6.03 -7.42
C LEU A 11 -10.16 -5.66 -8.90
N PHE A 12 -10.60 -6.55 -9.78
CA PHE A 12 -10.64 -6.28 -11.21
C PHE A 12 -11.54 -5.08 -11.55
N VAL A 13 -12.75 -5.03 -10.99
CA VAL A 13 -13.67 -3.91 -11.19
C VAL A 13 -13.06 -2.61 -10.69
N TRP A 14 -12.47 -2.60 -9.49
CA TRP A 14 -11.82 -1.42 -8.95
C TRP A 14 -10.62 -0.96 -9.78
N ASN A 15 -9.79 -1.88 -10.28
CA ASN A 15 -8.69 -1.53 -11.17
C ASN A 15 -9.18 -0.86 -12.46
N ILE A 16 -10.28 -1.34 -13.06
CA ILE A 16 -10.88 -0.69 -14.24
C ILE A 16 -11.33 0.72 -13.91
N ILE A 17 -12.08 0.89 -12.81
CA ILE A 17 -12.60 2.21 -12.41
C ILE A 17 -11.43 3.17 -12.13
N LEU A 18 -10.41 2.72 -11.39
CA LEU A 18 -9.21 3.51 -11.11
C LEU A 18 -8.44 3.83 -12.38
N SER A 19 -8.28 2.89 -13.32
CA SER A 19 -7.56 3.11 -14.58
C SER A 19 -8.28 4.13 -15.46
N ILE A 20 -9.61 4.05 -15.55
CA ILE A 20 -10.42 5.04 -16.28
C ILE A 20 -10.30 6.41 -15.62
N ALA A 21 -10.41 6.47 -14.30
CA ALA A 21 -10.25 7.70 -13.55
C ALA A 21 -8.85 8.30 -13.75
N SER A 22 -7.77 7.56 -13.49
CA SER A 22 -6.41 8.09 -13.60
C SER A 22 -5.98 8.39 -15.04
N GLY A 23 -6.43 7.58 -16.02
CA GLY A 23 -5.96 7.67 -17.40
C GLY A 23 -6.65 8.74 -18.24
N PHE A 24 -7.96 8.95 -18.04
CA PHE A 24 -8.74 9.89 -18.83
C PHE A 24 -9.11 11.17 -18.08
N PHE A 25 -9.23 11.12 -16.75
CA PHE A 25 -9.78 12.22 -15.98
C PHE A 25 -9.21 12.30 -14.56
N LEU A 26 -8.14 13.08 -14.37
CA LEU A 26 -7.52 13.27 -13.04
C LEU A 26 -8.54 13.70 -11.95
N VAL A 27 -9.58 14.47 -12.30
CA VAL A 27 -10.60 14.92 -11.35
C VAL A 27 -11.44 13.77 -10.76
N PRO A 28 -12.06 12.88 -11.55
CA PRO A 28 -12.67 11.63 -11.07
C PRO A 28 -11.83 10.81 -10.10
N LEU A 29 -10.49 10.79 -10.24
CA LEU A 29 -9.63 10.07 -9.30
C LEU A 29 -9.82 10.55 -7.86
N ALA A 30 -10.02 11.85 -7.62
CA ALA A 30 -10.27 12.38 -6.28
C ALA A 30 -11.53 11.80 -5.62
N PHE A 31 -12.54 11.42 -6.40
CA PHE A 31 -13.79 10.86 -5.88
C PHE A 31 -13.78 9.33 -5.81
N VAL A 32 -13.08 8.68 -6.76
CA VAL A 32 -12.98 7.22 -6.82
C VAL A 32 -12.03 6.69 -5.77
N LEU A 33 -10.90 7.36 -5.55
CA LEU A 33 -9.83 6.85 -4.69
C LEU A 33 -10.28 6.64 -3.22
N PRO A 34 -10.97 7.58 -2.54
CA PRO A 34 -11.49 7.34 -1.19
C PRO A 34 -12.42 6.13 -1.12
N LYS A 35 -13.30 5.94 -2.11
CA LYS A 35 -14.22 4.79 -2.17
C LYS A 35 -13.47 3.48 -2.35
N TYR A 36 -12.45 3.47 -3.20
CA TYR A 36 -11.58 2.32 -3.36
C TYR A 36 -10.84 2.00 -2.06
N LEU A 37 -10.24 3.00 -1.40
CA LEU A 37 -9.52 2.80 -0.14
C LEU A 37 -10.45 2.30 0.96
N LYS A 38 -11.66 2.84 1.07
CA LYS A 38 -12.70 2.36 1.99
C LYS A 38 -13.06 0.91 1.75
N TRP A 39 -13.27 0.53 0.48
CA TRP A 39 -13.46 -0.88 0.14
C TRP A 39 -12.20 -1.70 0.49
N PHE A 40 -11.00 -1.28 0.08
CA PHE A 40 -9.76 -2.02 0.24
C PHE A 40 -9.43 -2.30 1.71
N PHE A 41 -9.43 -1.26 2.56
CA PHE A 41 -9.17 -1.40 3.99
C PHE A 41 -10.24 -2.22 4.71
N SER A 42 -11.50 -2.14 4.29
CA SER A 42 -12.55 -3.01 4.86
C SER A 42 -12.32 -4.50 4.61
N GLN A 43 -11.46 -4.86 3.65
CA GLN A 43 -11.10 -6.25 3.34
C GLN A 43 -9.84 -6.73 4.08
N ILE A 44 -9.19 -5.88 4.87
CA ILE A 44 -7.95 -6.21 5.58
C ILE A 44 -8.27 -6.47 7.04
N MET A 45 -7.79 -7.62 7.53
CA MET A 45 -7.67 -7.91 8.96
C MET A 45 -6.20 -8.10 9.31
N ILE A 46 -5.77 -7.50 10.41
CA ILE A 46 -4.42 -7.67 10.98
C ILE A 46 -4.63 -8.10 12.43
N ASP A 47 -4.13 -9.28 12.81
CA ASP A 47 -4.29 -9.84 14.16
C ASP A 47 -5.72 -9.75 14.70
N ASP A 48 -6.69 -10.23 13.91
CA ASP A 48 -8.14 -10.21 14.20
C ASP A 48 -8.77 -8.81 14.32
N SER A 49 -7.99 -7.75 14.08
CA SER A 49 -8.44 -6.37 14.06
C SER A 49 -8.73 -5.95 12.61
N GLN A 50 -9.97 -5.56 12.33
CA GLN A 50 -10.37 -5.08 11.01
C GLN A 50 -9.92 -3.62 10.82
N LEU A 51 -9.36 -3.31 9.66
CA LEU A 51 -9.06 -1.93 9.29
C LEU A 51 -10.28 -1.25 8.67
N GLU A 52 -10.37 0.07 8.85
CA GLU A 52 -11.30 0.92 8.14
C GLU A 52 -10.64 2.21 7.68
N PHE A 53 -11.16 2.76 6.58
CA PHE A 53 -10.79 4.06 6.06
C PHE A 53 -11.94 5.04 6.28
N ILE A 54 -11.66 6.16 6.92
CA ILE A 54 -12.67 6.97 7.62
C ILE A 54 -13.14 8.18 6.80
N GLU A 55 -12.49 8.45 5.67
CA GLU A 55 -12.75 9.62 4.84
C GLU A 55 -13.80 9.31 3.77
N ASP A 56 -14.85 10.12 3.73
CA ASP A 56 -15.90 10.07 2.72
C ASP A 56 -15.77 11.21 1.67
N GLY A 57 -14.89 12.18 1.91
CA GLY A 57 -14.66 13.35 1.06
C GLY A 57 -13.71 13.09 -0.12
N PRO A 58 -13.69 13.99 -1.12
CA PRO A 58 -12.78 13.90 -2.26
C PRO A 58 -11.31 14.09 -1.86
N ALA A 59 -10.42 13.27 -2.43
CA ALA A 59 -8.97 13.31 -2.22
C ALA A 59 -8.27 14.42 -3.02
N TRP A 60 -8.69 15.68 -2.84
CA TRP A 60 -8.11 16.82 -3.58
C TRP A 60 -6.62 17.00 -3.34
N GLU A 61 -6.16 16.75 -2.11
CA GLU A 61 -4.74 16.81 -1.74
C GLU A 61 -3.90 15.88 -2.61
N ILE A 62 -4.41 14.71 -2.97
CA ILE A 62 -3.70 13.75 -3.83
C ILE A 62 -3.51 14.33 -5.24
N LEU A 63 -4.51 15.03 -5.79
CA LEU A 63 -4.37 15.65 -7.12
C LEU A 63 -3.33 16.76 -7.13
N ILE A 64 -3.22 17.53 -6.05
CA ILE A 64 -2.19 18.57 -5.90
C ILE A 64 -0.80 17.92 -5.96
N TRP A 65 -0.59 16.80 -5.27
CA TRP A 65 0.70 16.11 -5.27
C TRP A 65 1.02 15.42 -6.61
N ILE A 66 0.01 14.89 -7.30
CA ILE A 66 0.18 14.36 -8.67
C ILE A 66 0.58 15.48 -9.63
N LEU A 67 -0.09 16.65 -9.55
CA LEU A 67 0.24 17.82 -10.36
C LEU A 67 1.65 18.31 -10.05
N PHE A 68 2.03 18.40 -8.77
CA PHE A 68 3.38 18.76 -8.35
C PHE A 68 4.43 17.80 -8.93
N ALA A 69 4.21 16.49 -8.84
CA ALA A 69 5.11 15.49 -9.44
C ALA A 69 5.21 15.67 -10.97
N THR A 70 4.10 16.00 -11.63
CA THR A 70 4.06 16.24 -13.08
C THR A 70 4.85 17.49 -13.48
N VAL A 71 4.60 18.61 -12.81
CA VAL A 71 5.26 19.91 -13.11
C VAL A 71 6.75 19.88 -12.82
N THR A 72 7.17 19.06 -11.84
CA THR A 72 8.59 18.84 -11.52
C THR A 72 9.25 17.75 -12.36
N PHE A 73 8.57 17.27 -13.43
CA PHE A 73 9.06 16.20 -14.30
C PHE A 73 9.50 14.94 -13.54
N GLY A 74 8.75 14.60 -12.48
CA GLY A 74 8.98 13.41 -11.66
C GLY A 74 10.02 13.58 -10.54
N ILE A 75 10.80 14.67 -10.51
CA ILE A 75 11.76 14.92 -9.41
C ILE A 75 11.03 15.04 -8.07
N GLY A 76 9.84 15.66 -8.07
CA GLY A 76 8.97 15.75 -6.90
C GLY A 76 8.22 14.48 -6.55
N ALA A 77 8.30 13.41 -7.36
CA ALA A 77 7.51 12.19 -7.16
C ALA A 77 7.75 11.50 -5.81
N PRO A 78 8.98 11.40 -5.27
CA PRO A 78 9.19 10.79 -3.95
C PRO A 78 8.49 11.55 -2.82
N PHE A 79 8.48 12.89 -2.90
CA PHE A 79 7.80 13.76 -1.94
C PHE A 79 6.29 13.66 -2.05
N ALA A 80 5.78 13.69 -3.29
CA ALA A 80 4.37 13.47 -3.58
C ALA A 80 3.91 12.11 -3.05
N TYR A 81 4.67 11.05 -3.29
CA TYR A 81 4.35 9.70 -2.83
C TYR A 81 4.33 9.60 -1.31
N LYS A 82 5.34 10.15 -0.61
CA LYS A 82 5.32 10.24 0.86
C LYS A 82 4.06 10.94 1.38
N LYS A 83 3.70 12.08 0.78
CA LYS A 83 2.53 12.86 1.20
C LYS A 83 1.22 12.14 0.93
N MET A 84 1.12 11.41 -0.18
CA MET A 84 -0.02 10.55 -0.47
C MET A 84 -0.13 9.40 0.54
N LEU A 85 0.98 8.74 0.91
CA LEU A 85 0.98 7.69 1.92
C LEU A 85 0.55 8.24 3.29
N LYS A 86 1.12 9.36 3.74
CA LYS A 86 0.65 10.04 4.97
C LYS A 86 -0.84 10.37 4.90
N TRP A 87 -1.31 10.90 3.77
CA TRP A 87 -2.73 11.21 3.59
C TRP A 87 -3.60 9.97 3.77
N VAL A 88 -3.19 8.82 3.21
CA VAL A 88 -3.92 7.55 3.35
C VAL A 88 -3.88 7.07 4.80
N TYR A 89 -2.69 6.91 5.39
CA TYR A 89 -2.55 6.27 6.70
C TYR A 89 -3.10 7.11 7.85
N ASN A 90 -3.09 8.44 7.76
CA ASN A 90 -3.76 9.31 8.73
C ASN A 90 -5.29 9.11 8.78
N ARG A 91 -5.86 8.40 7.81
CA ARG A 91 -7.29 8.13 7.65
C ARG A 91 -7.62 6.64 7.75
N VAL A 92 -6.63 5.81 8.08
CA VAL A 92 -6.82 4.38 8.37
C VAL A 92 -6.86 4.21 9.88
N ARG A 93 -7.77 3.40 10.38
CA ARG A 93 -7.81 3.01 11.80
C ARG A 93 -8.30 1.59 11.98
N VAL A 94 -8.12 1.05 13.18
CA VAL A 94 -8.77 -0.20 13.59
C VAL A 94 -10.24 0.08 13.93
N VAL A 95 -11.16 -0.75 13.44
CA VAL A 95 -12.58 -0.64 13.73
C VAL A 95 -12.82 -0.72 15.24
N GLY A 96 -13.48 0.29 15.80
CA GLY A 96 -13.77 0.38 17.23
C GLY A 96 -12.72 1.12 18.05
N GLU A 97 -11.58 1.49 17.46
CA GLU A 97 -10.54 2.28 18.11
C GLU A 97 -10.42 3.65 17.43
N ASN A 98 -10.91 4.70 18.10
CA ASN A 98 -10.89 6.07 17.57
C ASN A 98 -9.69 6.90 18.04
N ASP A 99 -9.01 6.43 19.09
CA ASP A 99 -7.92 7.14 19.74
C ASP A 99 -6.62 6.41 19.44
N GLY A 100 -5.74 7.03 18.67
CA GLY A 100 -4.43 6.48 18.33
C GLY A 100 -3.80 7.17 17.14
N LEU A 101 -2.49 7.34 17.19
CA LEU A 101 -1.73 7.93 16.08
C LEU A 101 -1.75 6.97 14.89
N CYS A 102 -2.21 7.45 13.75
CA CYS A 102 -2.02 6.77 12.47
C CYS A 102 -1.17 7.67 11.58
N ASP A 103 0.00 7.19 11.18
CA ASP A 103 0.94 7.97 10.36
C ASP A 103 1.84 7.05 9.52
N PHE A 104 2.44 7.65 8.50
CA PHE A 104 3.55 7.08 7.76
C PHE A 104 4.84 7.84 8.09
N THR A 105 5.77 7.18 8.77
CA THR A 105 7.01 7.76 9.32
C THR A 105 8.17 7.74 8.33
N GLY A 106 8.06 6.96 7.24
CA GLY A 106 9.13 6.80 6.25
C GLY A 106 9.55 8.10 5.56
N THR A 107 10.80 8.14 5.05
CA THR A 107 11.33 9.31 4.34
C THR A 107 11.10 9.21 2.83
N ALA A 108 11.08 10.37 2.15
CA ALA A 108 10.90 10.41 0.70
C ALA A 108 12.10 9.78 -0.03
N TRP A 109 13.31 9.93 0.50
CA TRP A 109 14.52 9.35 -0.08
C TRP A 109 14.58 7.84 0.09
N ASP A 110 14.19 7.33 1.25
CA ASP A 110 14.10 5.88 1.47
C ASP A 110 13.03 5.25 0.58
N LEU A 111 11.90 5.93 0.36
CA LEU A 111 10.88 5.50 -0.61
C LEU A 111 11.47 5.42 -2.02
N LEU A 112 12.21 6.44 -2.46
CA LEU A 112 12.86 6.44 -3.76
C LEU A 112 13.88 5.30 -3.87
N ALA A 113 14.75 5.14 -2.88
CA ALA A 113 15.77 4.10 -2.87
C ALA A 113 15.15 2.70 -2.96
N ASN A 114 14.14 2.43 -2.13
CA ASN A 114 13.43 1.14 -2.16
C ASN A 114 12.66 0.93 -3.47
N ALA A 115 12.03 1.96 -4.03
CA ALA A 115 11.35 1.88 -5.31
C ALA A 115 12.32 1.60 -6.48
N LEU A 116 13.51 2.22 -6.46
CA LEU A 116 14.57 1.96 -7.45
C LEU A 116 15.09 0.54 -7.33
N ILE A 117 15.39 0.06 -6.12
CA ILE A 117 15.81 -1.33 -5.88
C ILE A 117 14.75 -2.30 -6.39
N PHE A 118 13.47 -2.03 -6.11
CA PHE A 118 12.36 -2.84 -6.59
C PHE A 118 12.29 -2.86 -8.13
N ALA A 119 12.33 -1.70 -8.77
CA ALA A 119 12.29 -1.57 -10.23
C ALA A 119 13.49 -2.26 -10.92
N LEU A 120 14.71 -2.06 -10.41
CA LEU A 120 15.90 -2.72 -10.91
C LEU A 120 15.81 -4.24 -10.72
N GLY A 121 15.28 -4.70 -9.58
CA GLY A 121 15.02 -6.12 -9.34
C GLY A 121 14.15 -6.75 -10.44
N TRP A 122 13.06 -6.08 -10.82
CA TRP A 122 12.22 -6.51 -11.94
C TRP A 122 12.89 -6.44 -13.32
N MET A 123 13.75 -5.44 -13.53
CA MET A 123 14.45 -5.25 -14.80
C MET A 123 15.52 -6.32 -15.05
N PHE A 124 16.23 -6.75 -14.02
CA PHE A 124 17.35 -7.67 -14.18
C PHE A 124 16.89 -9.13 -14.25
N PHE A 125 16.07 -9.66 -13.31
CA PHE A 125 15.52 -11.04 -13.36
C PHE A 125 14.39 -11.25 -12.32
N ILE A 126 13.53 -12.26 -12.53
CA ILE A 126 12.42 -12.61 -11.62
C ILE A 126 12.91 -12.99 -10.21
N ILE A 127 14.09 -13.63 -10.11
CA ILE A 127 14.66 -14.06 -8.83
C ILE A 127 14.98 -12.82 -7.96
N PRO A 128 15.84 -11.86 -8.36
CA PRO A 128 16.02 -10.59 -7.66
C PRO A 128 14.71 -9.87 -7.29
N ALA A 129 13.74 -9.82 -8.21
CA ALA A 129 12.44 -9.20 -7.96
C ALA A 129 11.71 -9.79 -6.73
N ALA A 130 11.90 -11.08 -6.45
CA ALA A 130 11.27 -11.72 -5.30
C ALA A 130 11.81 -11.22 -3.95
N TRP A 131 13.11 -10.93 -3.86
CA TRP A 131 13.74 -10.37 -2.65
C TRP A 131 13.52 -8.88 -2.52
N THR A 132 13.61 -8.13 -3.62
CA THR A 132 13.38 -6.68 -3.58
C THR A 132 11.95 -6.33 -3.19
N PHE A 133 10.99 -7.21 -3.52
CA PHE A 133 9.63 -7.15 -2.99
C PHE A 133 9.59 -7.21 -1.46
N ILE A 134 10.27 -8.19 -0.84
CA ILE A 134 10.28 -8.32 0.63
C ILE A 134 10.90 -7.07 1.26
N ILE A 135 12.04 -6.61 0.74
CA ILE A 135 12.72 -5.42 1.24
C ILE A 135 11.77 -4.21 1.21
N PHE A 136 11.10 -4.00 0.07
CA PHE A 136 10.13 -2.93 -0.09
C PHE A 136 8.98 -3.02 0.92
N TYR A 137 8.37 -4.20 1.09
CA TYR A 137 7.24 -4.35 2.02
C TYR A 137 7.66 -4.32 3.48
N LYS A 138 8.85 -4.80 3.85
CA LYS A 138 9.42 -4.62 5.20
C LYS A 138 9.59 -3.13 5.51
N TYR A 139 10.13 -2.36 4.58
CA TYR A 139 10.26 -0.92 4.73
C TYR A 139 8.88 -0.23 4.86
N MET A 140 7.93 -0.56 3.98
CA MET A 140 6.59 0.04 4.00
C MET A 140 5.84 -0.22 5.31
N HIS A 141 5.87 -1.46 5.82
CA HIS A 141 5.19 -1.81 7.07
C HIS A 141 5.89 -1.21 8.28
N SER A 142 7.21 -1.32 8.38
CA SER A 142 7.96 -0.70 9.50
C SER A 142 7.84 0.83 9.55
N SER A 143 7.56 1.46 8.41
CA SER A 143 7.29 2.90 8.29
C SER A 143 5.82 3.28 8.50
N THR A 144 4.95 2.33 8.85
CA THR A 144 3.51 2.55 9.00
C THR A 144 3.10 2.31 10.45
N VAL A 145 2.44 3.30 11.05
CA VAL A 145 1.85 3.23 12.38
C VAL A 145 0.34 3.33 12.23
N ILE A 146 -0.41 2.41 12.84
CA ILE A 146 -1.87 2.42 12.90
C ILE A 146 -2.27 2.30 14.37
N ASN A 147 -3.05 3.25 14.86
CA ASN A 147 -3.53 3.29 16.23
C ASN A 147 -2.39 3.15 17.27
N GLY A 148 -1.28 3.85 17.04
CA GLY A 148 -0.09 3.83 17.90
C GLY A 148 0.75 2.55 17.81
N ARG A 149 0.37 1.57 16.98
CA ARG A 149 1.10 0.31 16.78
C ARG A 149 1.76 0.29 15.42
N SER A 150 3.07 0.03 15.40
CA SER A 150 3.81 -0.15 14.14
C SER A 150 3.42 -1.46 13.47
N LEU A 151 3.43 -1.50 12.13
CA LEU A 151 3.25 -2.75 11.40
C LEU A 151 4.59 -3.46 11.20
N ILE A 152 4.56 -4.79 11.28
CA ILE A 152 5.70 -5.66 10.99
C ILE A 152 5.31 -6.59 9.85
N PHE A 153 6.24 -6.78 8.92
CA PHE A 153 6.11 -7.77 7.85
C PHE A 153 7.05 -8.95 8.15
N ASP A 154 6.49 -9.99 8.78
CA ASP A 154 7.23 -11.13 9.34
C ASP A 154 7.40 -12.24 8.30
N THR A 155 8.26 -11.99 7.32
CA THR A 155 8.67 -13.03 6.39
C THR A 155 10.11 -12.82 5.92
N GLU A 156 10.87 -13.90 5.88
CA GLU A 156 12.19 -13.96 5.26
C GLU A 156 12.15 -14.69 3.91
N ALA A 157 11.09 -15.47 3.67
CA ALA A 157 10.99 -16.33 2.51
C ALA A 157 10.38 -15.56 1.33
N PRO A 158 11.06 -15.46 0.18
CA PRO A 158 10.51 -14.89 -1.05
C PRO A 158 9.14 -15.48 -1.40
N TRP A 159 8.27 -14.65 -1.98
CA TRP A 159 6.90 -15.00 -2.39
C TRP A 159 6.85 -15.96 -3.60
N PHE A 160 7.78 -16.91 -3.71
CA PHE A 160 7.81 -17.91 -4.79
C PHE A 160 6.47 -18.64 -4.97
N GLY A 161 5.70 -18.84 -3.89
CA GLY A 161 4.35 -19.41 -3.95
C GLY A 161 3.34 -18.55 -4.73
N VAL A 162 3.63 -17.27 -4.98
CA VAL A 162 2.82 -16.34 -5.76
C VAL A 162 3.39 -16.11 -7.17
N ILE A 163 4.67 -16.45 -7.42
CA ILE A 163 5.30 -16.37 -8.76
C ILE A 163 4.54 -17.18 -9.81
N GLY A 164 4.03 -18.36 -9.45
CA GLY A 164 3.21 -19.18 -10.35
C GLY A 164 1.97 -18.44 -10.87
N TRP A 165 1.36 -17.58 -10.03
CA TRP A 165 0.21 -16.77 -10.43
C TRP A 165 0.59 -15.60 -11.32
N ILE A 166 1.79 -15.03 -11.14
CA ILE A 166 2.29 -13.99 -12.05
C ILE A 166 2.57 -14.58 -13.43
N PHE A 167 3.23 -15.74 -13.50
CA PHE A 167 3.38 -16.46 -14.76
C PHE A 167 2.04 -16.84 -15.38
N PHE A 168 1.06 -17.26 -14.57
CA PHE A 168 -0.30 -17.50 -15.05
C PHE A 168 -0.90 -16.24 -15.67
N GLY A 169 -0.70 -15.06 -15.05
CA GLY A 169 -1.08 -13.77 -15.63
C GLY A 169 -0.43 -13.51 -17.00
N VAL A 170 0.85 -13.82 -17.16
CA VAL A 170 1.56 -13.68 -18.45
C VAL A 170 1.00 -14.64 -19.50
N ILE A 171 0.85 -15.93 -19.16
CA ILE A 171 0.36 -16.97 -20.07
C ILE A 171 -1.07 -16.67 -20.54
N THR A 172 -1.89 -16.12 -19.66
CA THR A 172 -3.29 -15.76 -19.94
C THR A 172 -3.43 -14.36 -20.55
N LEU A 173 -2.34 -13.75 -21.03
CA LEU A 173 -2.33 -12.41 -21.63
C LEU A 173 -3.00 -11.35 -20.75
N GLY A 174 -2.77 -11.43 -19.44
CA GLY A 174 -3.26 -10.49 -18.44
C GLY A 174 -4.62 -10.85 -17.83
N ILE A 175 -5.36 -11.81 -18.37
CA ILE A 175 -6.65 -12.24 -17.78
C ILE A 175 -6.42 -12.85 -16.38
N GLY A 176 -5.34 -13.57 -16.16
CA GLY A 176 -5.01 -14.12 -14.84
C GLY A 176 -4.47 -13.10 -13.84
N SER A 177 -4.17 -11.87 -14.27
CA SER A 177 -3.43 -10.90 -13.47
C SER A 177 -4.17 -10.45 -12.20
N TRP A 178 -5.50 -10.35 -12.22
CA TRP A 178 -6.29 -10.00 -11.04
C TRP A 178 -6.27 -11.11 -9.98
N TYR A 179 -6.20 -12.36 -10.41
CA TYR A 179 -6.08 -13.48 -9.47
C TYR A 179 -4.68 -13.48 -8.83
N ALA A 180 -3.65 -13.18 -9.63
CA ALA A 180 -2.30 -12.97 -9.11
C ALA A 180 -2.26 -11.83 -8.10
N GLN A 181 -2.89 -10.69 -8.40
CA GLN A 181 -2.97 -9.56 -7.49
C GLN A 181 -3.66 -9.92 -6.17
N LYS A 182 -4.78 -10.66 -6.22
CA LYS A 182 -5.43 -11.19 -5.00
C LYS A 182 -4.44 -12.02 -4.18
N LYS A 183 -3.72 -12.95 -4.81
CA LYS A 183 -2.77 -13.83 -4.13
C LYS A 183 -1.58 -13.06 -3.54
N ILE A 184 -1.13 -12.01 -4.20
CA ILE A 184 -0.13 -11.08 -3.66
C ILE A 184 -0.65 -10.41 -2.39
N TYR A 185 -1.86 -9.83 -2.39
CA TYR A 185 -2.43 -9.22 -1.19
C TYR A 185 -2.65 -10.22 -0.06
N GLN A 186 -3.15 -11.43 -0.38
CA GLN A 186 -3.28 -12.48 0.62
C GLN A 186 -1.93 -12.82 1.26
N TYR A 187 -0.88 -12.98 0.44
CA TYR A 187 0.46 -13.23 0.96
C TYR A 187 0.99 -12.07 1.82
N ILE A 188 0.81 -10.83 1.38
CA ILE A 188 1.25 -9.65 2.17
C ILE A 188 0.57 -9.67 3.54
N TYR A 189 -0.75 -9.65 3.58
CA TYR A 189 -1.47 -9.49 4.84
C TYR A 189 -1.44 -10.75 5.73
N GLN A 190 -1.20 -11.95 5.19
CA GLN A 190 -0.95 -13.14 6.00
C GLN A 190 0.35 -13.07 6.82
N ASN A 191 1.32 -12.28 6.36
CA ASN A 191 2.60 -12.09 7.03
C ASN A 191 2.72 -10.69 7.64
N THR A 192 1.61 -9.96 7.78
CA THR A 192 1.58 -8.64 8.42
C THR A 192 1.00 -8.76 9.82
N HIS A 193 1.69 -8.19 10.81
CA HIS A 193 1.30 -8.19 12.21
C HIS A 193 1.46 -6.79 12.83
N PHE A 194 0.76 -6.53 13.93
CA PHE A 194 1.08 -5.40 14.78
C PHE A 194 2.31 -5.71 15.63
N SER A 195 3.22 -4.75 15.73
CA SER A 195 4.29 -4.79 16.73
C SER A 195 3.69 -4.79 18.14
N VAL A 196 4.34 -5.51 19.05
CA VAL A 196 4.00 -5.48 20.49
C VAL A 196 4.39 -4.13 21.11
N ASP A 197 5.37 -3.44 20.52
CA ASP A 197 5.84 -2.14 20.98
C ASP A 197 4.95 -1.01 20.43
N TYR A 198 4.48 -0.15 21.33
CA TYR A 198 3.84 1.11 20.97
C TYR A 198 4.88 2.07 20.37
N TYR A 199 4.50 2.72 19.28
CA TYR A 199 5.30 3.76 18.68
C TYR A 199 5.33 4.98 19.60
N VAL A 200 6.49 5.28 20.19
CA VAL A 200 6.75 6.53 20.90
C VAL A 200 7.27 7.53 19.86
N SER A 201 6.55 8.64 19.67
CA SER A 201 7.01 9.67 18.74
C SER A 201 8.30 10.31 19.27
N GLU A 202 9.23 10.66 18.38
CA GLU A 202 10.47 11.37 18.79
C GLU A 202 10.17 12.72 19.46
N GLU A 203 8.97 13.29 19.30
CA GLU A 203 8.54 14.52 19.98
C GLU A 203 8.27 14.33 21.49
N GLU A 204 7.91 13.12 21.95
CA GLU A 204 7.69 12.83 23.38
C GLU A 204 8.98 12.51 24.15
N LEU A 205 10.07 12.17 23.46
CA LEU A 205 11.37 11.85 24.07
C LEU A 205 12.24 13.09 24.38
N VAL A 206 11.74 14.29 24.07
CA VAL A 206 12.47 15.57 24.24
C VAL A 206 11.91 16.40 25.41
N ILE A 207 11.11 15.80 26.31
CA ILE A 207 10.62 16.44 27.54
C ILE A 207 11.45 16.02 28.75
#